data_AF-A0A3A8H8Z7-F1
#
_entry.id   AF-A0A3A8H8Z7-F1
#
_cell.length_a   1.000
_cell.length_b   1.000
_cell.length_c   1.000
_cell.angle_alpha   90.00
_cell.angle_beta   90.00
_cell.angle_gamma   90.00
#
_symmetry.space_group_name_H-M   'P 1'
#
loop_
_entity.id
_entity.type
_entity.pdbx_description
1 polymer ?
#
loop_
_entity_poly.entity_id
_entity_poly.type
_entity_poly.pdbx_seq_one_letter_code
_entity_poly.pdbx_strand_id
1 'polypeptide(L)'
;MVLAPFVLAVLVAAQPGPSPREGTTPPAVTSSGAVSAPPLVASEEACAADSDYAAGFDALVRGQDAQALELLERVMLVCPGHPYAPELARLARTRLEPGARLARDTLARPVVAEPGVTSKEGPSQQARASLTVVQTLHGITQGVMLCSIANCHDGRAYVAVSLLGGGAGAAISMLATRNGLTRGQAAAINSGTVWGFGYGLASQSSFDLEGESSTGAVMAGALGFTGLGILVAEFARPTAGQVSLANSGGLWAGVVAGLLMATQSGETRDFIAIEQGVVGAGLLTFALVSRNLDISQGRVLLIDAGGILGGLVGLSAMFLALDSDHGDALLVGTAVGVLAGLGTATFLTRDFDAPNDVPTVSVIPATLGRHGGLGLAVMGQF
;
A
#
# COMPACT_ATOMS: atom_id res chain seq x y z
N MET A 1 -24.34 -6.57 -0.60
CA MET A 1 -23.14 -7.41 -0.36
C MET A 1 -22.05 -7.32 -1.45
N VAL A 2 -22.05 -6.32 -2.36
CA VAL A 2 -21.07 -6.25 -3.49
C VAL A 2 -19.92 -5.25 -3.24
N LEU A 3 -19.99 -4.41 -2.20
CA LEU A 3 -18.94 -3.43 -1.86
C LEU A 3 -17.69 -4.06 -1.22
N ALA A 4 -17.85 -5.13 -0.42
CA ALA A 4 -16.76 -5.81 0.25
C ALA A 4 -15.65 -6.34 -0.69
N PRO A 5 -15.93 -7.04 -1.81
CA PRO A 5 -14.88 -7.51 -2.70
C PRO A 5 -14.14 -6.40 -3.45
N PHE A 6 -14.79 -5.25 -3.70
CA PHE A 6 -14.14 -4.13 -4.39
C PHE A 6 -13.17 -3.36 -3.48
N VAL A 7 -13.57 -3.14 -2.23
CA VAL A 7 -12.69 -2.59 -1.19
C VAL A 7 -11.52 -3.55 -0.90
N LEU A 8 -11.77 -4.87 -0.90
CA LEU A 8 -10.72 -5.87 -0.77
C LEU A 8 -9.73 -5.84 -1.95
N ALA A 9 -10.20 -5.69 -3.20
CA ALA A 9 -9.33 -5.65 -4.38
C ALA A 9 -8.43 -4.40 -4.39
N VAL A 10 -8.95 -3.25 -3.96
CA VAL A 10 -8.17 -2.01 -3.85
C VAL A 10 -7.18 -2.07 -2.68
N LEU A 11 -7.53 -2.71 -1.57
CA LEU A 11 -6.62 -2.94 -0.44
C LEU A 11 -5.53 -3.98 -0.77
N VAL A 12 -5.88 -5.06 -1.48
CA VAL A 12 -4.94 -6.12 -1.88
C VAL A 12 -3.90 -5.64 -2.90
N ALA A 13 -4.27 -4.71 -3.80
CA ALA A 13 -3.31 -4.08 -4.71
C ALA A 13 -2.30 -3.14 -3.99
N ALA A 14 -2.54 -2.80 -2.72
CA ALA A 14 -1.74 -1.87 -1.94
C ALA A 14 -0.95 -2.52 -0.78
N GLN A 15 -1.06 -3.84 -0.55
CA GLN A 15 -0.41 -4.50 0.59
C GLN A 15 0.92 -5.17 0.20
N PRO A 16 2.04 -4.90 0.91
CA PRO A 16 3.18 -5.80 0.95
C PRO A 16 2.77 -7.11 1.65
N GLY A 17 3.23 -8.26 1.14
CA GLY A 17 2.83 -9.59 1.60
C GLY A 17 3.15 -9.91 3.08
N PRO A 18 2.48 -10.93 3.67
CA PRO A 18 2.48 -11.18 5.11
C PRO A 18 3.80 -11.77 5.62
N SER A 19 4.20 -11.36 6.83
CA SER A 19 5.31 -11.94 7.60
C SER A 19 4.87 -13.18 8.40
N PRO A 20 5.68 -14.26 8.48
CA PRO A 20 5.46 -15.34 9.43
C PRO A 20 5.71 -14.88 10.86
N ARG A 21 4.89 -15.38 11.79
CA ARG A 21 5.02 -15.25 13.24
C ARG A 21 6.31 -15.90 13.74
N GLU A 22 7.02 -15.21 14.62
CA GLU A 22 7.99 -15.82 15.51
C GLU A 22 7.79 -15.28 16.93
N GLY A 23 7.67 -16.20 17.89
CA GLY A 23 7.67 -15.90 19.31
C GLY A 23 8.95 -16.45 19.92
N THR A 24 9.92 -15.58 20.17
CA THR A 24 10.87 -15.67 21.30
C THR A 24 11.66 -14.37 21.40
N THR A 25 11.72 -13.80 22.60
CA THR A 25 12.49 -12.59 22.96
C THR A 25 14.00 -12.78 22.78
N PRO A 26 14.70 -11.93 22.00
CA PRO A 26 16.16 -11.85 22.03
C PRO A 26 16.65 -10.85 23.08
N PRO A 27 17.87 -11.04 23.63
CA PRO A 27 18.46 -10.13 24.60
C PRO A 27 18.96 -8.85 23.93
N ALA A 28 19.12 -7.80 24.74
CA ALA A 28 19.65 -6.50 24.33
C ALA A 28 21.08 -6.63 23.79
N VAL A 29 21.31 -6.15 22.56
CA VAL A 29 22.65 -6.05 21.96
C VAL A 29 23.00 -4.58 21.79
N THR A 30 23.96 -4.12 22.57
CA THR A 30 24.74 -2.89 22.34
C THR A 30 25.96 -3.26 21.51
N SER A 31 26.05 -2.82 20.24
CA SER A 31 27.31 -2.82 19.48
C SER A 31 27.21 -1.99 18.21
N SER A 32 27.86 -0.82 18.20
CA SER A 32 28.29 -0.12 17.00
C SER A 32 29.61 -0.75 16.53
N GLY A 33 29.52 -1.96 15.98
CA GLY A 33 30.65 -2.69 15.42
C GLY A 33 30.55 -2.70 13.89
N ALA A 34 31.64 -2.36 13.21
CA ALA A 34 31.79 -2.67 11.80
C ALA A 34 31.44 -4.16 11.59
N VAL A 35 30.46 -4.46 10.73
CA VAL A 35 30.05 -5.83 10.44
C VAL A 35 31.24 -6.52 9.78
N SER A 36 31.99 -7.27 10.58
CA SER A 36 33.10 -8.08 10.08
C SER A 36 32.54 -9.18 9.19
N ALA A 37 33.21 -9.46 8.08
CA ALA A 37 32.84 -10.59 7.23
C ALA A 37 32.76 -11.87 8.08
N PRO A 38 31.81 -12.78 7.80
CA PRO A 38 31.70 -14.04 8.53
C PRO A 38 33.08 -14.71 8.58
N PRO A 39 33.57 -15.08 9.77
CA PRO A 39 34.88 -15.70 9.88
C PRO A 39 34.88 -16.97 9.04
N LEU A 40 35.87 -17.09 8.18
CA LEU A 40 36.10 -18.31 7.43
C LEU A 40 36.29 -19.42 8.46
N VAL A 41 35.47 -20.46 8.37
CA VAL A 41 35.71 -21.66 9.17
C VAL A 41 37.12 -22.12 8.81
N ALA A 42 38.01 -22.17 9.79
CA ALA A 42 39.39 -22.59 9.59
C ALA A 42 39.40 -24.09 9.21
N SER A 43 39.18 -24.38 7.92
CA SER A 43 39.55 -25.65 7.33
C SER A 43 41.03 -25.63 7.00
N GLU A 44 41.69 -26.79 7.00
CA GLU A 44 43.11 -26.93 6.62
C GLU A 44 43.42 -26.46 5.18
N GLU A 45 42.38 -26.14 4.39
CA GLU A 45 42.45 -25.53 3.07
C GLU A 45 42.01 -24.06 3.15
N ALA A 46 42.80 -23.22 3.82
CA ALA A 46 42.57 -21.77 3.78
C ALA A 46 42.70 -21.28 2.33
N CYS A 47 41.60 -20.77 1.80
CA CYS A 47 41.50 -20.29 0.43
C CYS A 47 42.44 -19.10 0.20
N ALA A 48 43.21 -19.10 -0.90
CA ALA A 48 44.13 -18.00 -1.23
C ALA A 48 43.43 -16.68 -1.63
N ALA A 49 42.10 -16.62 -1.63
CA ALA A 49 41.28 -15.50 -2.10
C ALA A 49 40.53 -14.74 -0.99
N ASP A 50 40.99 -14.82 0.25
CA ASP A 50 40.36 -14.16 1.41
C ASP A 50 40.17 -12.64 1.24
N SER A 51 41.13 -11.97 0.59
CA SER A 51 41.03 -10.53 0.31
C SER A 51 39.90 -10.21 -0.67
N ASP A 52 39.71 -11.05 -1.69
CA ASP A 52 38.65 -10.87 -2.69
C ASP A 52 37.28 -11.21 -2.09
N TYR A 53 37.21 -12.19 -1.18
CA TYR A 53 35.99 -12.51 -0.44
C TYR A 53 35.58 -11.34 0.47
N ALA A 54 36.51 -10.83 1.28
CA ALA A 54 36.24 -9.70 2.17
C ALA A 54 35.83 -8.45 1.38
N ALA A 55 36.52 -8.15 0.29
CA ALA A 55 36.17 -7.03 -0.59
C ALA A 55 34.80 -7.22 -1.26
N GLY A 56 34.47 -8.45 -1.70
CA GLY A 56 33.17 -8.77 -2.28
C GLY A 56 32.02 -8.65 -1.29
N PHE A 57 32.24 -9.08 -0.03
CA PHE A 57 31.29 -8.90 1.06
C PHE A 57 31.08 -7.42 1.39
N ASP A 58 32.17 -6.65 1.52
CA ASP A 58 32.10 -5.21 1.83
C ASP A 58 31.41 -4.43 0.71
N ALA A 59 31.67 -4.76 -0.56
CA ALA A 59 30.95 -4.23 -1.71
C ALA A 59 29.44 -4.57 -1.65
N LEU A 60 29.08 -5.79 -1.24
CA LEU A 60 27.68 -6.21 -1.13
C LEU A 60 26.93 -5.48 -0.02
N VAL A 61 27.60 -5.21 1.11
CA VAL A 61 27.07 -4.42 2.23
C VAL A 61 26.86 -2.97 1.81
N ARG A 62 27.78 -2.39 1.03
CA ARG A 62 27.67 -1.02 0.48
C ARG A 62 26.69 -0.90 -0.69
N GLY A 63 26.01 -1.98 -1.09
CA GLY A 63 25.07 -1.98 -2.21
C GLY A 63 25.72 -1.89 -3.60
N GLN A 64 27.03 -2.16 -3.71
CA GLN A 64 27.77 -2.18 -4.97
C GLN A 64 27.66 -3.57 -5.62
N ASP A 65 26.45 -4.02 -5.95
CA ASP A 65 26.21 -5.45 -6.23
C ASP A 65 26.93 -5.97 -7.49
N ALA A 66 27.20 -5.12 -8.48
CA ALA A 66 27.98 -5.49 -9.67
C ALA A 66 29.45 -5.81 -9.30
N GLN A 67 30.05 -4.95 -8.48
CA GLN A 67 31.41 -5.14 -7.98
C GLN A 67 31.49 -6.33 -7.01
N ALA A 68 30.47 -6.48 -6.14
CA ALA A 68 30.36 -7.63 -5.25
C ALA A 68 30.28 -8.94 -6.04
N LEU A 69 29.45 -8.99 -7.08
CA LEU A 69 29.30 -10.17 -7.94
C LEU A 69 30.62 -10.55 -8.61
N GLU A 70 31.34 -9.59 -9.19
CA GLU A 70 32.63 -9.84 -9.86
C GLU A 70 33.67 -10.40 -8.89
N LEU A 71 33.81 -9.79 -7.70
CA LEU A 71 34.77 -10.23 -6.68
C LEU A 71 34.43 -11.63 -6.15
N LEU A 72 33.16 -11.92 -5.88
CA LEU A 72 32.72 -13.22 -5.38
C LEU A 72 32.83 -14.32 -6.46
N GLU A 73 32.64 -13.99 -7.73
CA GLU A 73 32.91 -14.92 -8.85
C GLU A 73 34.40 -15.25 -8.97
N ARG A 74 35.28 -14.26 -8.75
CA ARG A 74 36.74 -14.50 -8.71
C ARG A 74 37.13 -15.44 -7.56
N VAL A 75 36.52 -15.30 -6.39
CA VAL A 75 36.71 -16.23 -5.27
C VAL A 75 36.28 -17.65 -5.64
N MET A 76 35.16 -17.83 -6.35
CA MET A 76 34.73 -19.15 -6.80
C MET A 76 35.65 -19.78 -7.86
N LEU A 77 36.33 -18.97 -8.68
CA LEU A 77 37.32 -19.47 -9.65
C LEU A 77 38.58 -20.00 -8.96
N VAL A 78 39.06 -19.29 -7.93
CA VAL A 78 40.26 -19.67 -7.17
C VAL A 78 39.95 -20.77 -6.14
N CYS A 79 38.75 -20.73 -5.56
CA CYS A 79 38.31 -21.65 -4.51
C CYS A 79 36.87 -22.13 -4.77
N PRO A 80 36.68 -23.13 -5.65
CA PRO A 80 35.36 -23.66 -5.98
C PRO A 80 34.58 -24.20 -4.78
N GLY A 81 35.28 -24.63 -3.72
CA GLY A 81 34.69 -25.13 -2.47
C GLY A 81 34.38 -24.05 -1.42
N HIS A 82 34.49 -22.76 -1.75
CA HIS A 82 34.28 -21.70 -0.77
C HIS A 82 32.84 -21.72 -0.22
N PRO A 83 32.62 -21.82 1.11
CA PRO A 83 31.30 -22.12 1.68
C PRO A 83 30.26 -21.01 1.47
N TYR A 84 30.67 -19.74 1.45
CA TYR A 84 29.75 -18.60 1.41
C TYR A 84 29.74 -17.78 0.10
N ALA A 85 30.82 -17.80 -0.69
CA ALA A 85 30.95 -16.99 -1.90
C ALA A 85 29.84 -17.27 -2.94
N PRO A 86 29.41 -18.53 -3.19
CA PRO A 86 28.33 -18.80 -4.15
C PRO A 86 26.98 -18.19 -3.75
N GLU A 87 26.63 -18.23 -2.46
CA GLU A 87 25.36 -17.68 -1.96
C GLU A 87 25.38 -16.15 -1.98
N LEU A 88 26.50 -15.52 -1.60
CA LEU A 88 26.64 -14.06 -1.69
C LEU A 88 26.63 -13.59 -3.15
N ALA A 89 27.26 -14.33 -4.08
CA ALA A 89 27.20 -14.04 -5.51
C ALA A 89 25.77 -14.19 -6.04
N ARG A 90 25.02 -15.20 -5.60
CA ARG A 90 23.61 -15.37 -5.94
C ARG A 90 22.77 -14.19 -5.43
N LEU A 91 23.02 -13.71 -4.22
CA LEU A 91 22.34 -12.54 -3.65
C LEU A 91 22.67 -11.27 -4.45
N ALA A 92 23.94 -11.05 -4.79
CA ALA A 92 24.37 -9.93 -5.63
C ALA A 92 23.69 -9.95 -7.01
N ARG A 93 23.61 -11.13 -7.63
CA ARG A 93 22.98 -11.32 -8.94
C ARG A 93 21.46 -11.07 -8.92
N THR A 94 20.76 -11.62 -7.93
CA THR A 94 19.30 -11.38 -7.76
C THR A 94 18.99 -9.91 -7.53
N ARG A 95 19.84 -9.19 -6.79
CA ARG A 95 19.76 -7.74 -6.57
C ARG A 95 19.97 -6.91 -7.84
N LEU A 96 20.69 -7.44 -8.83
CA LEU A 96 20.90 -6.79 -10.12
C LEU A 96 19.74 -7.00 -11.09
N GLU A 97 18.82 -7.93 -10.83
CA GLU A 97 17.65 -8.14 -11.67
C GLU A 97 16.74 -6.91 -11.69
N PRO A 98 16.08 -6.59 -12.83
CA PRO A 98 15.27 -5.39 -12.98
C PRO A 98 14.21 -5.19 -11.89
N GLY A 99 13.60 -6.29 -11.41
CA GLY A 99 12.60 -6.25 -10.34
C GLY A 99 13.16 -5.89 -8.97
N ALA A 100 14.36 -6.37 -8.64
CA ALA A 100 15.01 -6.09 -7.36
C ALA A 100 15.58 -4.66 -7.29
N ARG A 101 16.04 -4.11 -8.42
CA ARG A 101 16.41 -2.69 -8.52
C ARG A 101 15.22 -1.78 -8.26
N LEU A 102 14.06 -2.09 -8.82
CA LEU A 102 12.83 -1.34 -8.52
C LEU A 102 12.50 -1.37 -7.03
N ALA A 103 12.53 -2.54 -6.39
CA ALA A 103 12.23 -2.65 -4.96
C ALA A 103 13.20 -1.84 -4.10
N ARG A 104 14.50 -1.86 -4.44
CA ARG A 104 15.52 -1.09 -3.74
C ARG A 104 15.43 0.41 -3.99
N ASP A 105 15.20 0.86 -5.22
CA ASP A 105 14.99 2.30 -5.47
C ASP A 105 13.76 2.83 -4.73
N THR A 106 12.79 1.95 -4.45
CA THR A 106 11.60 2.29 -3.65
C THR A 106 11.89 2.35 -2.15
N LEU A 107 12.84 1.55 -1.64
CA LEU A 107 13.17 1.42 -0.21
C LEU A 107 14.37 2.28 0.23
N ALA A 108 15.36 2.44 -0.64
CA ALA A 108 16.66 3.03 -0.34
C ALA A 108 16.71 4.54 -0.56
N ARG A 109 15.59 5.20 -0.90
CA ARG A 109 15.55 6.65 -0.98
C ARG A 109 15.35 7.18 0.44
N PRO A 110 16.41 7.63 1.13
CA PRO A 110 16.24 8.23 2.44
C PRO A 110 15.47 9.51 2.17
N VAL A 111 14.28 9.64 2.77
CA VAL A 111 13.65 10.94 2.91
C VAL A 111 14.52 11.66 3.94
N VAL A 112 15.62 12.26 3.48
CA VAL A 112 16.37 13.24 4.27
C VAL A 112 15.43 14.45 4.35
N ALA A 113 14.48 14.37 5.28
CA ALA A 113 13.72 15.51 5.72
C ALA A 113 14.70 16.39 6.48
N GLU A 114 15.08 17.54 5.91
CA GLU A 114 15.76 18.55 6.71
C GLU A 114 14.86 18.89 7.91
N PRO A 115 15.39 18.88 9.14
CA PRO A 115 14.61 19.22 10.32
C PRO A 115 14.02 20.63 10.17
N GLY A 116 12.69 20.73 10.12
CA GLY A 116 11.97 22.00 10.08
C GLY A 116 11.39 22.42 8.72
N VAL A 117 11.61 21.66 7.65
CA VAL A 117 10.92 21.87 6.37
C VAL A 117 9.83 20.81 6.24
N THR A 118 8.55 21.22 6.32
CA THR A 118 7.40 20.36 5.96
C THR A 118 7.74 19.66 4.65
N SER A 119 7.89 18.33 4.68
CA SER A 119 8.41 17.53 3.57
C SER A 119 7.52 17.68 2.34
N LYS A 120 7.83 18.67 1.50
CA LYS A 120 7.17 18.81 0.19
C LYS A 120 7.61 17.62 -0.64
N GLU A 121 6.68 16.72 -0.89
CA GLU A 121 6.94 15.57 -1.74
C GLU A 121 7.42 16.02 -3.12
N GLY A 122 8.52 15.45 -3.58
CA GLY A 122 9.01 15.68 -4.93
C GLY A 122 8.22 14.87 -5.96
N PRO A 123 8.23 15.30 -7.24
CA PRO A 123 7.73 14.49 -8.34
C PRO A 123 8.39 13.10 -8.39
N SER A 124 7.62 12.05 -8.71
CA SER A 124 8.14 10.69 -8.83
C SER A 124 7.57 9.93 -10.03
N GLN A 125 8.37 9.04 -10.63
CA GLN A 125 7.89 8.17 -11.71
C GLN A 125 6.88 7.14 -11.21
N GLN A 126 7.03 6.69 -9.97
CA GLN A 126 6.08 5.78 -9.33
C GLN A 126 4.68 6.40 -9.22
N ALA A 127 4.58 7.68 -8.82
CA ALA A 127 3.31 8.39 -8.78
C ALA A 127 2.66 8.47 -10.16
N ARG A 128 3.44 8.76 -11.20
CA ARG A 128 2.95 8.79 -12.59
C ARG A 128 2.49 7.42 -13.07
N ALA A 129 3.24 6.36 -12.78
CA ALA A 129 2.88 5.00 -13.12
C ALA A 129 1.58 4.57 -12.42
N SER A 130 1.47 4.83 -11.11
CA SER A 130 0.27 4.55 -10.32
C SER A 130 -0.96 5.27 -10.87
N LEU A 131 -0.86 6.58 -11.15
CA LEU A 131 -1.95 7.32 -11.78
C LEU A 131 -2.31 6.70 -13.13
N THR A 132 -1.32 6.43 -13.99
CA THR A 132 -1.56 5.91 -15.34
C THR A 132 -2.30 4.57 -15.29
N VAL A 133 -1.92 3.65 -14.40
CA VAL A 133 -2.61 2.36 -14.24
C VAL A 133 -4.06 2.56 -13.80
N VAL A 134 -4.31 3.35 -12.75
CA VAL A 134 -5.67 3.57 -12.23
C VAL A 134 -6.54 4.28 -13.26
N GLN A 135 -6.02 5.29 -13.95
CA GLN A 135 -6.79 6.03 -14.96
C GLN A 135 -7.01 5.22 -16.25
N THR A 136 -6.12 4.27 -16.58
CA THR A 136 -6.37 3.29 -17.65
C THR A 136 -7.55 2.40 -17.29
N LEU A 137 -7.56 1.85 -16.07
CA LEU A 137 -8.68 1.03 -15.59
C LEU A 137 -9.98 1.85 -15.54
N HIS A 138 -9.91 3.08 -15.02
CA HIS A 138 -11.03 4.01 -15.02
C HIS A 138 -11.56 4.24 -16.44
N GLY A 139 -10.68 4.53 -17.41
CA GLY A 139 -11.06 4.69 -18.81
C GLY A 139 -11.74 3.46 -19.41
N ILE A 140 -11.25 2.25 -19.11
CA ILE A 140 -11.89 0.99 -19.51
C ILE A 140 -13.31 0.92 -18.94
N THR A 141 -13.47 1.16 -17.64
CA THR A 141 -14.77 1.13 -16.96
C THR A 141 -15.73 2.17 -17.55
N GLN A 142 -15.25 3.39 -17.82
CA GLN A 142 -16.03 4.44 -18.48
C GLN A 142 -16.47 4.03 -19.89
N GLY A 143 -15.60 3.34 -20.64
CA GLY A 143 -15.95 2.82 -21.95
C GLY A 143 -17.07 1.76 -21.91
N VAL A 144 -17.02 0.84 -20.94
CA VAL A 144 -18.09 -0.15 -20.71
C VAL A 144 -19.41 0.55 -20.36
N MET A 145 -19.38 1.50 -19.41
CA MET A 145 -20.57 2.23 -18.98
C MET A 145 -21.18 3.05 -20.12
N LEU A 146 -20.34 3.71 -20.93
CA LEU A 146 -20.78 4.46 -22.10
C LEU A 146 -21.46 3.55 -23.12
N CYS A 147 -20.91 2.36 -23.39
CA CYS A 147 -21.55 1.40 -24.31
C CYS A 147 -22.89 0.90 -23.77
N SER A 148 -22.99 0.69 -22.45
CA SER A 148 -24.24 0.30 -21.80
C SER A 148 -25.30 1.38 -21.95
N ILE A 149 -24.96 2.65 -21.71
CA ILE A 149 -25.88 3.80 -21.90
C ILE A 149 -26.26 3.97 -23.38
N ALA A 150 -25.33 3.72 -24.30
CA ALA A 150 -25.57 3.78 -25.73
C ALA A 150 -26.30 2.55 -26.31
N ASN A 151 -26.73 1.61 -25.46
CA ASN A 151 -27.40 0.36 -25.85
C ASN A 151 -26.62 -0.45 -26.90
N CYS A 152 -25.30 -0.59 -26.72
CA CYS A 152 -24.49 -1.48 -27.53
C CYS A 152 -24.98 -2.95 -27.42
N HIS A 153 -25.28 -3.59 -28.54
CA HIS A 153 -25.70 -5.00 -28.58
C HIS A 153 -24.58 -5.97 -29.02
N ASP A 154 -23.46 -5.45 -29.53
CA ASP A 154 -22.31 -6.26 -29.98
C ASP A 154 -21.20 -6.27 -28.93
N GLY A 155 -20.72 -7.47 -28.56
CA GLY A 155 -19.55 -7.63 -27.68
C GLY A 155 -18.29 -6.96 -28.24
N ARG A 156 -18.15 -6.86 -29.57
CA ARG A 156 -17.03 -6.13 -30.20
C ARG A 156 -17.10 -4.63 -29.90
N ALA A 157 -18.30 -4.06 -29.80
CA ALA A 157 -18.47 -2.66 -29.44
C ALA A 157 -18.00 -2.41 -28.00
N TYR A 158 -18.37 -3.28 -27.05
CA TYR A 158 -17.87 -3.20 -25.67
C TYR A 158 -16.35 -3.24 -25.60
N VAL A 159 -15.71 -4.18 -26.29
CA VAL A 159 -14.24 -4.28 -26.33
C VAL A 159 -13.61 -3.04 -26.96
N ALA A 160 -14.14 -2.57 -28.09
CA ALA A 160 -13.61 -1.41 -28.80
C ALA A 160 -13.69 -0.13 -27.94
N VAL A 161 -14.85 0.16 -27.35
CA VAL A 161 -15.05 1.35 -26.52
C VAL A 161 -14.24 1.25 -25.21
N SER A 162 -14.11 0.05 -24.64
CA SER A 162 -13.24 -0.19 -23.47
C SER A 162 -11.76 0.07 -23.77
N LEU A 163 -11.26 -0.44 -24.91
CA LEU A 163 -9.87 -0.20 -25.35
C LEU A 163 -9.63 1.29 -25.63
N LEU A 164 -10.59 1.96 -26.28
CA LEU A 164 -10.53 3.39 -26.52
C LEU A 164 -10.49 4.18 -25.22
N GLY A 165 -11.37 3.86 -24.27
CA GLY A 165 -11.41 4.49 -22.95
C GLY A 165 -10.12 4.25 -22.16
N GLY A 166 -9.62 3.01 -22.12
CA GLY A 166 -8.35 2.67 -21.47
C GLY A 166 -7.16 3.39 -22.09
N GLY A 167 -7.08 3.41 -23.41
CA GLY A 167 -6.05 4.15 -24.16
C GLY A 167 -6.11 5.65 -23.88
N ALA A 168 -7.31 6.24 -23.83
CA ALA A 168 -7.49 7.64 -23.48
C ALA A 168 -7.05 7.94 -22.05
N GLY A 169 -7.45 7.11 -21.07
CA GLY A 169 -7.05 7.26 -19.67
C GLY A 169 -5.53 7.19 -19.48
N ALA A 170 -4.87 6.23 -20.15
CA ALA A 170 -3.42 6.11 -20.15
C ALA A 170 -2.74 7.33 -20.78
N ALA A 171 -3.16 7.71 -21.99
CA ALA A 171 -2.57 8.81 -22.75
C ALA A 171 -2.73 10.15 -22.02
N ILE A 172 -3.93 10.48 -21.55
CA ILE A 172 -4.21 11.71 -20.80
C ILE A 172 -3.33 11.77 -19.55
N SER A 173 -3.25 10.68 -18.77
CA SER A 173 -2.42 10.64 -17.56
C SER A 173 -0.94 10.86 -17.84
N MET A 174 -0.41 10.22 -18.89
CA MET A 174 0.99 10.38 -19.27
C MET A 174 1.30 11.79 -19.80
N LEU A 175 0.38 12.38 -20.58
CA LEU A 175 0.50 13.72 -21.16
C LEU A 175 0.38 14.82 -20.09
N ALA A 176 -0.63 14.73 -19.23
CA ALA A 176 -0.90 15.71 -18.18
C ALA A 176 0.20 15.74 -17.11
N THR A 177 0.87 14.60 -16.88
CA THR A 177 1.93 14.48 -15.86
C THR A 177 3.34 14.59 -16.40
N ARG A 178 3.54 15.09 -17.64
CA ARG A 178 4.89 15.26 -18.23
C ARG A 178 5.82 16.13 -17.38
N ASN A 179 5.25 17.11 -16.67
CA ASN A 179 5.99 18.03 -15.80
C ASN A 179 6.27 17.45 -14.40
N GLY A 180 5.96 16.16 -14.19
CA GLY A 180 6.07 15.50 -12.90
C GLY A 180 4.75 15.49 -12.12
N LEU A 181 4.66 14.57 -11.17
CA LEU A 181 3.52 14.40 -10.27
C LEU A 181 4.04 13.87 -8.93
N THR A 182 3.60 14.47 -7.83
CA THR A 182 3.93 13.99 -6.48
C THR A 182 3.10 12.76 -6.12
N ARG A 183 3.50 11.99 -5.10
CA ARG A 183 2.76 10.79 -4.66
C ARG A 183 1.39 11.18 -4.11
N GLY A 184 1.31 12.23 -3.31
CA GLY A 184 0.05 12.74 -2.77
C GLY A 184 -0.91 13.28 -3.83
N GLN A 185 -0.42 13.95 -4.88
CA GLN A 185 -1.26 14.34 -6.01
C GLN A 185 -1.84 13.14 -6.76
N ALA A 186 -1.02 12.13 -7.07
CA ALA A 186 -1.50 10.89 -7.69
C ALA A 186 -2.53 10.18 -6.80
N ALA A 187 -2.25 10.10 -5.49
CA ALA A 187 -3.14 9.51 -4.51
C ALA A 187 -4.48 10.26 -4.42
N ALA A 188 -4.47 11.59 -4.44
CA ALA A 188 -5.69 12.40 -4.38
C ALA A 188 -6.59 12.19 -5.61
N ILE A 189 -5.99 12.16 -6.81
CA ILE A 189 -6.73 11.90 -8.05
C ILE A 189 -7.31 10.48 -8.04
N ASN A 190 -6.48 9.48 -7.74
CA ASN A 190 -6.90 8.07 -7.69
C ASN A 190 -7.97 7.82 -6.61
N SER A 191 -7.81 8.46 -5.44
CA SER A 191 -8.80 8.43 -4.37
C SER A 191 -10.14 9.00 -4.83
N GLY A 192 -10.11 10.17 -5.50
CA GLY A 192 -11.30 10.76 -6.11
C GLY A 192 -11.98 9.79 -7.08
N THR A 193 -11.23 9.12 -7.96
CA THR A 193 -11.79 8.11 -8.87
C THR A 193 -12.49 6.97 -8.13
N VAL A 194 -11.84 6.39 -7.11
CA VAL A 194 -12.37 5.24 -6.36
C VAL A 194 -13.59 5.62 -5.54
N TRP A 195 -13.52 6.72 -4.78
CA TRP A 195 -14.67 7.19 -4.00
C TRP A 195 -15.82 7.61 -4.90
N GLY A 196 -15.55 8.27 -6.02
CA GLY A 196 -16.57 8.62 -7.01
C GLY A 196 -17.34 7.42 -7.51
N PHE A 197 -16.64 6.33 -7.80
CA PHE A 197 -17.28 5.08 -8.19
C PHE A 197 -18.13 4.50 -7.05
N GLY A 198 -17.61 4.50 -5.83
CA GLY A 198 -18.34 4.06 -4.64
C GLY A 198 -19.62 4.88 -4.37
N TYR A 199 -19.52 6.21 -4.39
CA TYR A 199 -20.67 7.11 -4.26
C TYR A 199 -21.68 6.93 -5.39
N GLY A 200 -21.20 6.77 -6.62
CA GLY A 200 -22.03 6.48 -7.77
C GLY A 200 -22.82 5.18 -7.63
N LEU A 201 -22.18 4.09 -7.18
CA LEU A 201 -22.86 2.82 -6.91
C LEU A 201 -23.87 2.93 -5.77
N ALA A 202 -23.48 3.54 -4.66
CA ALA A 202 -24.38 3.69 -3.52
C ALA A 202 -25.54 4.67 -3.79
N SER A 203 -25.38 5.59 -4.75
CA SER A 203 -26.47 6.46 -5.22
C SER A 203 -27.60 5.67 -5.90
N GLN A 204 -27.30 4.51 -6.49
CA GLN A 204 -28.31 3.65 -7.13
C GLN A 204 -29.38 3.23 -6.13
N SER A 205 -28.97 2.78 -4.94
CA SER A 205 -29.91 2.40 -3.89
C SER A 205 -30.50 3.61 -3.16
N SER A 206 -29.73 4.70 -3.01
CA SER A 206 -30.18 5.89 -2.26
C SER A 206 -31.25 6.70 -3.00
N PHE A 207 -31.21 6.69 -4.34
CA PHE A 207 -32.15 7.41 -5.20
C PHE A 207 -33.06 6.49 -6.02
N ASP A 208 -33.01 5.18 -5.79
CA ASP A 208 -33.82 4.18 -6.50
C ASP A 208 -33.63 4.25 -8.03
N LEU A 209 -32.36 4.28 -8.45
CA LEU A 209 -31.98 4.42 -9.86
C LEU A 209 -31.83 3.06 -10.52
N GLU A 210 -32.50 2.89 -11.66
CA GLU A 210 -32.46 1.69 -12.47
C GLU A 210 -31.92 1.94 -13.88
N GLY A 211 -31.47 0.87 -14.55
CA GLY A 211 -31.04 0.89 -15.95
C GLY A 211 -29.99 1.96 -16.25
N GLU A 212 -30.25 2.76 -17.29
CA GLU A 212 -29.33 3.79 -17.78
C GLU A 212 -29.07 4.90 -16.76
N SER A 213 -30.07 5.26 -15.95
CA SER A 213 -29.90 6.29 -14.91
C SER A 213 -28.92 5.84 -13.82
N SER A 214 -28.97 4.55 -13.49
CA SER A 214 -28.09 3.86 -12.54
C SER A 214 -26.65 3.83 -13.04
N THR A 215 -26.44 3.44 -14.31
CA THR A 215 -25.13 3.47 -14.96
C THR A 215 -24.60 4.90 -15.11
N GLY A 216 -25.47 5.83 -15.48
CA GLY A 216 -25.15 7.26 -15.61
C GLY A 216 -24.70 7.88 -14.29
N ALA A 217 -25.31 7.50 -13.16
CA ALA A 217 -24.91 7.97 -11.83
C ALA A 217 -23.53 7.45 -11.42
N VAL A 218 -23.21 6.18 -11.72
CA VAL A 218 -21.86 5.62 -11.50
C VAL A 218 -20.82 6.34 -12.36
N MET A 219 -21.15 6.55 -13.63
CA MET A 219 -20.31 7.28 -14.58
C MET A 219 -20.02 8.70 -14.09
N ALA A 220 -21.08 9.43 -13.72
CA ALA A 220 -21.01 10.80 -13.23
C ALA A 220 -20.25 10.91 -11.90
N GLY A 221 -20.49 9.99 -10.96
CA GLY A 221 -19.78 9.94 -9.68
C GLY A 221 -18.28 9.74 -9.89
N ALA A 222 -17.89 8.74 -10.69
CA ALA A 222 -16.49 8.45 -10.93
C ALA A 222 -15.76 9.59 -11.66
N LEU A 223 -16.38 10.20 -12.69
CA LEU A 223 -15.80 11.35 -13.39
C LEU A 223 -15.75 12.61 -12.53
N GLY A 224 -16.85 12.92 -11.83
CA GLY A 224 -16.99 14.10 -11.00
C GLY A 224 -15.99 14.13 -9.86
N PHE A 225 -15.84 13.02 -9.13
CA PHE A 225 -14.87 12.94 -8.05
C PHE A 225 -13.42 12.78 -8.56
N THR A 226 -13.18 12.21 -9.75
CA THR A 226 -11.84 12.29 -10.37
C THR A 226 -11.47 13.76 -10.62
N GLY A 227 -12.41 14.55 -11.15
CA GLY A 227 -12.25 16.00 -11.29
C GLY A 227 -11.98 16.70 -9.96
N LEU A 228 -12.74 16.36 -8.91
CA LEU A 228 -12.49 16.88 -7.56
C LEU A 228 -11.09 16.50 -7.04
N GLY A 229 -10.65 15.26 -7.27
CA GLY A 229 -9.31 14.79 -6.93
C GLY A 229 -8.20 15.58 -7.65
N ILE A 230 -8.42 15.94 -8.92
CA ILE A 230 -7.52 16.83 -9.69
C ILE A 230 -7.48 18.23 -9.05
N LEU A 231 -8.62 18.80 -8.68
CA LEU A 231 -8.67 20.11 -8.02
C LEU A 231 -7.93 20.06 -6.68
N VAL A 232 -8.15 19.04 -5.86
CA VAL A 232 -7.43 18.85 -4.59
C VAL A 232 -5.93 18.71 -4.84
N ALA A 233 -5.53 17.92 -5.84
CA ALA A 233 -4.13 17.74 -6.20
C ALA A 233 -3.44 19.05 -6.63
N GLU A 234 -4.12 19.91 -7.38
CA GLU A 234 -3.56 21.17 -7.86
C GLU A 234 -3.50 22.25 -6.76
N PHE A 235 -4.62 22.43 -6.04
CA PHE A 235 -4.80 23.55 -5.12
C PHE A 235 -4.31 23.26 -3.69
N ALA A 236 -4.56 22.05 -3.17
CA ALA A 236 -4.14 21.68 -1.81
C ALA A 236 -2.75 21.03 -1.77
N ARG A 237 -2.33 20.38 -2.88
CA ARG A 237 -1.05 19.67 -3.02
C ARG A 237 -0.74 18.78 -1.80
N PRO A 238 -1.67 17.86 -1.44
CA PRO A 238 -1.52 17.06 -0.24
C PRO A 238 -0.34 16.10 -0.38
N THR A 239 0.19 15.62 0.75
CA THR A 239 1.12 14.48 0.78
C THR A 239 0.36 13.16 0.66
N ALA A 240 1.06 12.07 0.32
CA ALA A 240 0.47 10.74 0.22
C ALA A 240 -0.10 10.27 1.56
N GLY A 241 0.58 10.59 2.67
CA GLY A 241 0.09 10.27 4.01
C GLY A 241 -1.17 11.06 4.38
N GLN A 242 -1.27 12.34 3.98
CA GLN A 242 -2.48 13.13 4.19
C GLN A 242 -3.70 12.55 3.46
N VAL A 243 -3.53 12.14 2.20
CA VAL A 243 -4.59 11.48 1.43
C VAL A 243 -4.93 10.11 2.04
N SER A 244 -3.92 9.35 2.47
CA SER A 244 -4.13 8.07 3.14
C SER A 244 -4.93 8.22 4.41
N LEU A 245 -4.61 9.22 5.25
CA LEU A 245 -5.33 9.48 6.50
C LEU A 245 -6.77 9.91 6.23
N ALA A 246 -7.00 10.76 5.22
CA ALA A 246 -8.35 11.12 4.79
C ALA A 246 -9.15 9.86 4.38
N ASN A 247 -8.60 9.04 3.49
CA ASN A 247 -9.23 7.79 3.02
C ASN A 247 -9.54 6.84 4.19
N SER A 248 -8.59 6.64 5.10
CA SER A 248 -8.76 5.83 6.32
C SER A 248 -9.91 6.36 7.18
N GLY A 249 -9.96 7.68 7.39
CA GLY A 249 -11.06 8.33 8.12
C GLY A 249 -12.43 8.08 7.51
N GLY A 250 -12.55 8.19 6.18
CA GLY A 250 -13.79 7.87 5.47
C GLY A 250 -14.18 6.40 5.57
N LEU A 251 -13.22 5.51 5.32
CA LEU A 251 -13.43 4.06 5.35
C LEU A 251 -13.89 3.59 6.74
N TRP A 252 -13.15 3.95 7.79
CA TRP A 252 -13.46 3.48 9.14
C TRP A 252 -14.69 4.15 9.74
N ALA A 253 -14.98 5.41 9.39
CA ALA A 253 -16.24 6.03 9.75
C ALA A 253 -17.43 5.25 9.14
N GLY A 254 -17.32 4.87 7.86
CA GLY A 254 -18.32 4.02 7.20
C GLY A 254 -18.45 2.64 7.84
N VAL A 255 -17.32 1.94 8.08
CA VAL A 255 -17.34 0.61 8.71
C VAL A 255 -17.99 0.66 10.10
N VAL A 256 -17.58 1.59 10.95
CA VAL A 256 -18.14 1.70 12.31
C VAL A 256 -19.62 2.08 12.26
N ALA A 257 -20.00 3.04 11.42
CA ALA A 257 -21.40 3.42 11.26
C ALA A 257 -22.25 2.26 10.72
N GLY A 258 -21.77 1.55 9.70
CA GLY A 258 -22.44 0.40 9.11
C GLY A 258 -22.64 -0.73 10.12
N LEU A 259 -21.62 -1.06 10.92
CA LEU A 259 -21.73 -2.05 12.00
C LEU A 259 -22.79 -1.65 13.03
N LEU A 260 -22.80 -0.39 13.46
CA LEU A 260 -23.76 0.09 14.46
C LEU A 260 -25.18 0.23 13.89
N MET A 261 -25.34 0.72 12.66
CA MET A 261 -26.64 0.85 12.01
C MET A 261 -27.24 -0.51 11.65
N ALA A 262 -26.43 -1.53 11.36
CA ALA A 262 -26.90 -2.88 11.11
C ALA A 262 -27.59 -3.54 12.32
N THR A 263 -27.44 -2.97 13.53
CA THR A 263 -28.19 -3.39 14.73
C THR A 263 -29.61 -2.83 14.79
N GLN A 264 -29.95 -1.90 13.88
CA GLN A 264 -31.25 -1.26 13.84
C GLN A 264 -32.06 -1.83 12.67
N SER A 265 -33.35 -2.04 12.89
CA SER A 265 -34.29 -2.34 11.81
C SER A 265 -34.60 -1.04 11.07
N GLY A 266 -34.12 -0.91 9.83
CA GLY A 266 -34.38 0.26 8.97
C GLY A 266 -34.44 -0.12 7.50
N GLU A 267 -34.91 0.80 6.66
CA GLU A 267 -34.88 0.62 5.22
C GLU A 267 -33.43 0.66 4.70
N THR A 268 -33.07 -0.25 3.80
CA THR A 268 -31.72 -0.32 3.18
C THR A 268 -31.32 1.01 2.52
N ARG A 269 -32.31 1.73 1.98
CA ARG A 269 -32.11 3.05 1.37
C ARG A 269 -31.57 4.06 2.37
N ASP A 270 -32.21 4.17 3.53
CA ASP A 270 -31.80 5.10 4.59
C ASP A 270 -30.45 4.71 5.17
N PHE A 271 -30.21 3.40 5.34
CA PHE A 271 -28.91 2.88 5.76
C PHE A 271 -27.79 3.37 4.83
N ILE A 272 -27.92 3.18 3.52
CA ILE A 272 -26.89 3.56 2.54
C ILE A 272 -26.72 5.07 2.47
N ALA A 273 -27.82 5.84 2.51
CA ALA A 273 -27.76 7.30 2.48
C ALA A 273 -27.05 7.87 3.71
N ILE A 274 -27.34 7.34 4.90
CA ILE A 274 -26.66 7.75 6.14
C ILE A 274 -25.19 7.32 6.11
N GLU A 275 -24.89 6.09 5.68
CA GLU A 275 -23.52 5.58 5.55
C GLU A 275 -22.69 6.49 4.64
N GLN A 276 -23.22 6.85 3.46
CA GLN A 276 -22.57 7.79 2.53
C GLN A 276 -22.28 9.16 3.18
N GLY A 277 -23.22 9.67 3.97
CA GLY A 277 -23.04 10.91 4.72
C GLY A 277 -21.92 10.81 5.75
N VAL A 278 -21.87 9.71 6.51
CA VAL A 278 -20.85 9.47 7.55
C VAL A 278 -19.47 9.25 6.94
N VAL A 279 -19.37 8.47 5.85
CA VAL A 279 -18.13 8.29 5.09
C VAL A 279 -17.59 9.64 4.60
N GLY A 280 -18.47 10.47 4.04
CA GLY A 280 -18.10 11.80 3.53
C GLY A 280 -17.62 12.73 4.64
N ALA A 281 -18.32 12.72 5.79
CA ALA A 281 -17.90 13.44 6.98
C ALA A 281 -16.55 12.94 7.50
N GLY A 282 -16.30 11.63 7.49
CA GLY A 282 -15.02 11.02 7.86
C GLY A 282 -13.88 11.47 6.94
N LEU A 283 -14.08 11.38 5.61
CA LEU A 283 -13.12 11.86 4.61
C LEU A 283 -12.74 13.33 4.85
N LEU A 284 -13.75 14.20 4.98
CA LEU A 284 -13.53 15.63 5.15
C LEU A 284 -12.85 15.95 6.48
N THR A 285 -13.30 15.33 7.58
CA THR A 285 -12.74 15.54 8.92
C THR A 285 -11.26 15.17 8.92
N PHE A 286 -10.91 13.98 8.44
CA PHE A 286 -9.53 13.52 8.44
C PHE A 286 -8.66 14.23 7.39
N ALA A 287 -9.24 14.70 6.27
CA ALA A 287 -8.54 15.58 5.34
C ALA A 287 -8.21 16.95 5.95
N LEU A 288 -9.05 17.48 6.84
CA LEU A 288 -8.78 18.74 7.55
C LEU A 288 -7.75 18.53 8.67
N VAL A 289 -7.89 17.45 9.44
CA VAL A 289 -6.96 17.10 10.53
C VAL A 289 -5.56 16.82 9.97
N SER A 290 -5.46 16.14 8.83
CA SER A 290 -4.17 15.75 8.25
C SER A 290 -3.32 16.93 7.79
N ARG A 291 -3.91 18.11 7.54
CA ARG A 291 -3.17 19.32 7.15
C ARG A 291 -2.11 19.75 8.15
N ASN A 292 -2.32 19.45 9.43
CA ASN A 292 -1.43 19.84 10.52
C ASN A 292 -0.60 18.66 11.06
N LEU A 293 -0.62 17.52 10.36
CA LEU A 293 0.07 16.31 10.76
C LEU A 293 1.08 15.90 9.69
N ASP A 294 2.34 15.79 10.09
CA ASP A 294 3.35 15.08 9.32
C ASP A 294 3.14 13.58 9.55
N ILE A 295 2.26 13.00 8.72
CA ILE A 295 1.93 11.58 8.75
C ILE A 295 2.38 10.91 7.46
N SER A 296 3.07 9.77 7.55
CA SER A 296 3.39 8.96 6.38
C SER A 296 2.27 8.00 6.01
N GLN A 297 2.26 7.57 4.75
CA GLN A 297 1.36 6.51 4.28
C GLN A 297 1.60 5.19 5.05
N GLY A 298 2.84 4.90 5.42
CA GLY A 298 3.19 3.68 6.18
C GLY A 298 2.59 3.69 7.57
N ARG A 299 2.62 4.83 8.27
CA ARG A 299 1.95 4.98 9.56
C ARG A 299 0.45 4.76 9.47
N VAL A 300 -0.22 5.33 8.46
CA VAL A 300 -1.67 5.11 8.27
C VAL A 300 -1.99 3.64 8.01
N LEU A 301 -1.19 2.93 7.22
CA LEU A 301 -1.37 1.50 6.98
C LEU A 301 -1.31 0.68 8.30
N LEU A 302 -0.39 1.02 9.21
CA LEU A 302 -0.31 0.40 10.52
C LEU A 302 -1.52 0.72 11.40
N ILE A 303 -2.03 1.95 11.33
CA ILE A 303 -3.27 2.35 11.99
C ILE A 303 -4.44 1.52 11.47
N ASP A 304 -4.60 1.41 10.15
CA ASP A 304 -5.64 0.60 9.51
C ASP A 304 -5.56 -0.87 9.90
N ALA A 305 -4.35 -1.44 9.91
CA ALA A 305 -4.12 -2.80 10.40
C ALA A 305 -4.56 -2.96 11.87
N GLY A 306 -4.29 -1.95 12.70
CA GLY A 306 -4.81 -1.87 14.07
C GLY A 306 -6.33 -1.92 14.13
N GLY A 307 -7.03 -1.18 13.27
CA GLY A 307 -8.49 -1.23 13.15
C GLY A 307 -9.02 -2.62 12.79
N ILE A 308 -8.42 -3.28 11.81
CA ILE A 308 -8.80 -4.65 11.40
C ILE A 308 -8.59 -5.63 12.57
N LEU A 309 -7.41 -5.64 13.18
CA LEU A 309 -7.08 -6.52 14.28
C LEU A 309 -7.98 -6.27 15.49
N GLY A 310 -8.23 -5.00 15.82
CA GLY A 310 -9.14 -4.61 16.88
C GLY A 310 -10.57 -5.10 16.62
N GLY A 311 -11.08 -4.95 15.40
CA GLY A 311 -12.40 -5.46 15.01
C GLY A 311 -12.51 -6.97 15.17
N LEU A 312 -11.51 -7.74 14.69
CA LEU A 312 -11.47 -9.19 14.82
C LEU A 312 -11.42 -9.64 16.29
N VAL A 313 -10.64 -8.95 17.12
CA VAL A 313 -10.57 -9.22 18.56
C VAL A 313 -11.91 -8.91 19.24
N GLY A 314 -12.54 -7.77 18.91
CA GLY A 314 -13.85 -7.37 19.44
C GLY A 314 -14.96 -8.36 19.07
N LEU A 315 -15.00 -8.79 17.80
CA LEU A 315 -15.91 -9.83 17.33
C LEU A 315 -15.70 -11.15 18.10
N SER A 316 -14.45 -11.60 18.18
CA SER A 316 -14.10 -12.87 18.83
C SER A 316 -14.42 -12.86 20.33
N ALA A 317 -14.15 -11.73 21.01
CA ALA A 317 -14.45 -11.58 22.43
C ALA A 317 -15.95 -11.64 22.71
N MET A 318 -16.79 -10.96 21.91
CA MET A 318 -18.24 -11.03 22.08
C MET A 318 -18.81 -12.40 21.70
N PHE A 319 -18.27 -13.04 20.66
CA PHE A 319 -18.65 -14.40 20.28
C PHE A 319 -18.42 -15.41 21.41
N LEU A 320 -17.26 -15.32 22.10
CA LEU A 320 -16.96 -16.20 23.24
C LEU A 320 -17.78 -15.87 24.49
N ALA A 321 -18.20 -14.62 24.66
CA ALA A 321 -18.93 -14.18 25.86
C ALA A 321 -20.44 -14.42 25.77
N LEU A 322 -21.03 -14.28 24.58
CA LEU A 322 -22.49 -14.21 24.40
C LEU A 322 -23.05 -15.26 23.43
N ASP A 323 -22.21 -16.09 22.80
CA ASP A 323 -22.60 -17.02 21.73
C ASP A 323 -23.18 -16.29 20.48
N SER A 324 -23.49 -17.06 19.43
CA SER A 324 -23.89 -16.57 18.11
C SER A 324 -25.31 -16.01 17.99
N ASP A 325 -26.18 -16.28 18.97
CA ASP A 325 -27.57 -15.81 18.98
C ASP A 325 -27.69 -14.29 19.23
N HIS A 326 -26.60 -13.63 19.66
CA HIS A 326 -26.56 -12.21 20.00
C HIS A 326 -25.90 -11.37 18.90
N GLY A 327 -26.43 -11.45 17.67
CA GLY A 327 -25.87 -10.77 16.48
C GLY A 327 -25.56 -9.29 16.68
N ASP A 328 -26.44 -8.52 17.32
CA ASP A 328 -26.23 -7.10 17.59
C ASP A 328 -25.03 -6.87 18.51
N ALA A 329 -24.86 -7.70 19.55
CA ALA A 329 -23.72 -7.61 20.45
C ALA A 329 -22.40 -7.92 19.74
N LEU A 330 -22.40 -8.85 18.78
CA LEU A 330 -21.24 -9.13 17.93
C LEU A 330 -20.86 -7.91 17.08
N LEU A 331 -21.84 -7.25 16.47
CA LEU A 331 -21.63 -6.06 15.65
C LEU A 331 -21.10 -4.87 16.49
N VAL A 332 -21.72 -4.61 17.64
CA VAL A 332 -21.27 -3.56 18.58
C VAL A 332 -19.86 -3.87 19.09
N GLY A 333 -19.60 -5.12 19.49
CA GLY A 333 -18.28 -5.56 19.94
C GLY A 333 -17.21 -5.37 18.86
N THR A 334 -17.54 -5.69 17.61
CA THR A 334 -16.66 -5.45 16.46
C THR A 334 -16.38 -3.97 16.28
N ALA A 335 -17.40 -3.11 16.33
CA ALA A 335 -17.25 -1.66 16.18
C ALA A 335 -16.37 -1.05 17.28
N VAL A 336 -16.61 -1.44 18.54
CA VAL A 336 -15.77 -1.02 19.69
C VAL A 336 -14.34 -1.51 19.52
N GLY A 337 -14.17 -2.77 19.09
CA GLY A 337 -12.87 -3.35 18.79
C GLY A 337 -12.11 -2.57 17.72
N VAL A 338 -12.76 -2.20 16.62
CA VAL A 338 -12.19 -1.36 15.56
C VAL A 338 -11.67 -0.04 16.13
N LEU A 339 -12.50 0.68 16.90
CA LEU A 339 -12.11 1.96 17.48
C LEU A 339 -10.93 1.82 18.45
N ALA A 340 -10.95 0.79 19.32
CA ALA A 340 -9.86 0.50 20.23
C ALA A 340 -8.57 0.15 19.50
N GLY A 341 -8.66 -0.63 18.41
CA GLY A 341 -7.54 -1.00 17.56
C GLY A 341 -6.91 0.19 16.84
N LEU A 342 -7.74 1.03 16.21
CA LEU A 342 -7.30 2.28 15.58
C LEU A 342 -6.62 3.21 16.59
N GLY A 343 -7.24 3.42 17.76
CA GLY A 343 -6.69 4.27 18.82
C GLY A 343 -5.36 3.73 19.35
N THR A 344 -5.27 2.43 19.61
CA THR A 344 -4.04 1.78 20.09
C THR A 344 -2.92 1.88 19.07
N ALA A 345 -3.18 1.57 17.80
CA ALA A 345 -2.18 1.67 16.75
C ALA A 345 -1.76 3.13 16.50
N THR A 346 -2.68 4.09 16.60
CA THR A 346 -2.35 5.52 16.52
C THR A 346 -1.41 5.96 17.64
N PHE A 347 -1.64 5.48 18.86
CA PHE A 347 -0.79 5.74 20.02
C PHE A 347 0.60 5.11 19.87
N LEU A 348 0.65 3.82 19.49
CA LEU A 348 1.92 3.07 19.36
C LEU A 348 2.78 3.57 18.20
N THR A 349 2.16 4.11 17.14
CA THR A 349 2.88 4.63 15.96
C THR A 349 3.11 6.13 16.02
N ARG A 350 2.86 6.79 17.15
CA ARG A 350 2.96 8.26 17.26
C ARG A 350 4.31 8.83 16.84
N ASP A 351 5.37 8.06 17.08
CA ASP A 351 6.77 8.42 16.82
C ASP A 351 7.30 7.75 15.53
N PHE A 352 6.44 7.08 14.74
CA PHE A 352 6.84 6.35 13.52
C PHE A 352 7.44 7.27 12.44
N ASP A 353 6.96 8.52 12.38
CA ASP A 353 7.41 9.53 11.41
C ASP A 353 8.43 10.51 12.01
N ALA A 354 8.95 10.24 13.21
CA ALA A 354 9.89 11.14 13.87
C ALA A 354 11.22 11.21 13.07
N PRO A 355 11.81 12.40 12.86
CA PRO A 355 13.03 12.59 12.06
C PRO A 355 14.33 11.90 12.54
N ASN A 356 14.29 10.97 13.49
CA ASN A 356 15.49 10.53 14.22
C ASN A 356 15.90 9.08 13.88
N ASP A 357 17.07 8.91 13.25
CA ASP A 357 18.11 7.87 13.44
C ASP A 357 17.71 6.43 13.84
N VAL A 358 16.51 5.94 13.53
CA VAL A 358 16.19 4.52 13.69
C VAL A 358 16.66 3.74 12.46
N PRO A 359 17.47 2.68 12.66
CA PRO A 359 17.87 1.78 11.59
C PRO A 359 16.68 1.35 10.73
N THR A 360 16.73 1.68 9.44
CA THR A 360 15.68 1.27 8.50
C THR A 360 15.86 -0.22 8.22
N VAL A 361 15.08 -1.05 8.90
CA VAL A 361 15.03 -2.50 8.67
C VAL A 361 13.94 -2.79 7.65
N SER A 362 14.34 -3.03 6.40
CA SER A 362 13.48 -3.50 5.33
C SER A 362 13.51 -5.02 5.25
N VAL A 363 12.37 -5.68 5.43
CA VAL A 363 12.23 -7.11 5.13
C VAL A 363 11.79 -7.27 3.68
N ILE A 364 12.65 -7.84 2.85
CA ILE A 364 12.39 -8.07 1.42
C ILE A 364 12.15 -9.58 1.23
N PRO A 365 11.05 -9.99 0.57
CA PRO A 365 10.88 -11.38 0.19
C PRO A 365 12.05 -11.80 -0.72
N ALA A 366 12.78 -12.82 -0.28
CA ALA A 366 13.90 -13.40 -0.99
C ALA A 366 13.47 -14.75 -1.56
N THR A 367 13.58 -14.91 -2.87
CA THR A 367 13.44 -16.22 -3.50
C THR A 367 14.69 -17.04 -3.19
N LEU A 368 14.55 -18.07 -2.36
CA LEU A 368 15.62 -19.00 -2.03
C LEU A 368 15.64 -20.16 -3.03
N GLY A 369 16.45 -19.98 -4.07
CA GLY A 369 17.07 -21.07 -4.83
C GLY A 369 16.18 -21.96 -5.70
N ARG A 370 16.83 -22.96 -6.31
CA ARG A 370 16.37 -23.83 -7.43
C ARG A 370 15.12 -24.69 -7.13
N HIS A 371 14.63 -24.66 -5.90
CA HIS A 371 13.45 -25.41 -5.43
C HIS A 371 12.25 -24.53 -5.09
N GLY A 372 12.30 -23.22 -5.37
CA GLY A 372 11.13 -22.34 -5.24
C GLY A 372 10.73 -22.01 -3.80
N GLY A 373 11.68 -22.07 -2.85
CA GLY A 373 11.42 -21.66 -1.47
C GLY A 373 11.25 -20.14 -1.37
N LEU A 374 10.14 -19.68 -0.81
CA LEU A 374 9.98 -18.29 -0.37
C LEU A 374 10.66 -18.14 0.99
N GLY A 375 11.61 -17.21 1.12
CA GLY A 375 12.11 -16.76 2.42
C GLY A 375 12.12 -15.25 2.54
N LEU A 376 12.57 -14.75 3.68
CA LEU A 376 12.63 -13.33 3.98
C LEU A 376 14.10 -12.92 4.17
N ALA A 377 14.54 -11.89 3.47
CA ALA A 377 15.80 -11.22 3.73
C ALA A 377 15.51 -9.95 4.53
N VAL A 378 16.05 -9.87 5.74
CA VAL A 378 16.02 -8.64 6.54
C VAL A 378 17.23 -7.81 6.16
N MET A 379 17.00 -6.59 5.68
CA MET A 379 18.05 -5.66 5.26
C MET A 379 17.91 -4.38 6.10
N GLY A 380 18.82 -4.20 7.06
CA GLY A 380 18.87 -3.02 7.92
C GLY A 380 20.01 -2.10 7.54
N GLN A 381 19.77 -0.78 7.54
CA GLN A 381 20.83 0.20 7.67
C GLN A 381 21.06 0.43 9.16
N PHE A 382 21.99 -0.32 9.76
CA PHE A 382 22.33 -0.26 11.18
C PHE A 382 23.38 0.78 11.51
#